data_AF-A0A935MKW0-F1
#
_entry.id   AF-A0A935MKW0-F1
#
_cell.length_a   1.000
_cell.length_b   1.000
_cell.length_c   1.000
_cell.angle_alpha   90.00
_cell.angle_beta   90.00
_cell.angle_gamma   90.00
#
_symmetry.space_group_name_H-M   'P 1'
#
loop_
_entity.id
_entity.type
_entity.pdbx_description
1 polymer ?
#
loop_
_entity_poly.entity_id
_entity_poly.type
_entity_poly.pdbx_seq_one_letter_code
_entity_poly.pdbx_strand_id
1 'polypeptide(L)'
;MVKRTSLIAAGLLFSLTVWCQSWTLKLSSNVEIRNWKLNSTYEKEEKSLGGAKIVLTKAGAVIAETNTDSRGDFSVDVPSDGEFLLTVSYPGYNTKRFAINTKGVPEDISKDDWKPTFSIGGFIMAKPYPGIDYSGLEQPLVKVVYMPKKKLFNADEDATESGLNIVMKIYAAENALITKFCNTNKAGDAALAKPDCPLAKKLYQEAMAMIPFETYPPMQLAKVAECLKNANDAQAKAAEEAAKKAAAEKAAAEKALADAAAKAKADADAAAKAAADKAAAANKAAQEKEAAAKAKADEAAKAAAIEKAEKERKQKEGLAKSKAEDDAAIKAAEDKRKQKEKERLEAEAKAKQADLAEAKAKAEEKKEKERKQKEGMAKAKAEDDAEAKALADKREAERLAKEEEAKKSNNETGGSDKDPSVGHGNSKYHIPGVIGGADKYKSTIKRADELFKMKRWAEAKTSYEEALTYKKDDPYAISKLEIVNKNLAPK
;
A
#
# COMPACT_ATOMS: atom_id res chain seq x y z
N MET A 1 -99.44 33.53 -27.03
CA MET A 1 -98.30 33.37 -26.10
C MET A 1 -97.97 31.88 -26.09
N VAL A 2 -96.80 31.35 -26.45
CA VAL A 2 -95.42 31.84 -26.59
C VAL A 2 -94.76 31.02 -27.72
N LYS A 3 -94.08 31.68 -28.67
CA LYS A 3 -93.28 31.03 -29.72
C LYS A 3 -92.03 30.40 -29.08
N ARG A 4 -91.80 29.10 -29.30
CA ARG A 4 -90.51 28.46 -29.01
C ARG A 4 -89.63 28.56 -30.26
N THR A 5 -88.68 29.47 -30.21
CA THR A 5 -87.66 29.67 -31.24
C THR A 5 -86.50 28.72 -30.96
N SER A 6 -86.23 27.78 -31.88
CA SER A 6 -85.00 27.00 -31.90
C SER A 6 -83.81 27.93 -32.17
N LEU A 7 -82.86 28.00 -31.23
CA LEU A 7 -81.51 28.48 -31.50
C LEU A 7 -80.60 27.26 -31.69
N ILE A 8 -80.23 27.01 -32.94
CA ILE A 8 -79.14 26.11 -33.31
C ILE A 8 -77.85 26.92 -33.19
N ALA A 9 -77.10 26.71 -32.12
CA ALA A 9 -75.75 27.25 -31.97
C ALA A 9 -74.79 26.39 -32.80
N ALA A 10 -74.46 26.84 -34.01
CA ALA A 10 -73.39 26.28 -34.81
C ALA A 10 -72.04 26.64 -34.18
N GLY A 11 -71.55 25.77 -33.29
CA GLY A 11 -70.19 25.85 -32.78
C GLY A 11 -69.20 25.50 -33.90
N LEU A 12 -68.54 26.52 -34.44
CA LEU A 12 -67.37 26.39 -35.31
C LEU A 12 -66.23 25.74 -34.50
N LEU A 13 -66.11 24.42 -34.61
CA LEU A 13 -64.90 23.67 -34.24
C LEU A 13 -63.79 24.10 -35.22
N PHE A 14 -63.00 25.11 -34.83
CA PHE A 14 -61.72 25.39 -35.47
C PHE A 14 -60.80 24.20 -35.16
N SER A 15 -60.79 23.22 -36.06
CA SER A 15 -59.83 22.13 -36.03
C SER A 15 -58.47 22.74 -36.37
N LEU A 16 -57.73 23.16 -35.34
CA LEU A 16 -56.30 23.41 -35.45
C LEU A 16 -55.67 22.06 -35.80
N THR A 17 -55.50 21.81 -37.10
CA THR A 17 -54.57 20.82 -37.61
C THR A 17 -53.18 21.32 -37.21
N VAL A 18 -52.76 20.98 -35.99
CA VAL A 18 -51.36 20.99 -35.61
C VAL A 18 -50.69 20.08 -36.61
N TRP A 19 -49.93 20.67 -37.54
CA TRP A 19 -49.01 19.94 -38.39
C TRP A 19 -47.97 19.30 -37.47
N CYS A 20 -48.26 18.10 -37.01
CA CYS A 20 -47.32 17.29 -36.26
C CYS A 20 -46.24 16.87 -37.24
N GLN A 21 -45.02 17.37 -37.10
CA GLN A 21 -43.87 16.82 -37.80
C GLN A 21 -43.85 15.30 -37.58
N SER A 22 -43.72 14.53 -38.65
CA SER A 22 -43.94 13.07 -38.68
C SER A 22 -42.66 12.24 -38.55
N TRP A 23 -41.50 12.89 -38.47
CA TRP A 23 -40.21 12.20 -38.42
C TRP A 23 -39.77 11.89 -36.99
N THR A 24 -38.94 10.87 -36.85
CA THR A 24 -38.27 10.50 -35.60
C THR A 24 -36.77 10.45 -35.81
N LEU A 25 -36.00 10.78 -34.76
CA LEU A 25 -34.57 10.51 -34.73
C LEU A 25 -34.35 9.10 -34.21
N LYS A 26 -33.81 8.22 -35.06
CA LYS A 26 -33.36 6.90 -34.61
C LYS A 26 -32.05 7.04 -33.87
N LEU A 27 -32.11 6.94 -32.54
CA LEU A 27 -30.96 6.97 -31.67
C LEU A 27 -30.50 5.53 -31.41
N SER A 28 -29.19 5.28 -31.44
CA SER A 28 -28.61 3.98 -31.11
C SER A 28 -27.35 4.12 -30.27
N SER A 29 -27.01 3.07 -29.53
CA SER A 29 -25.70 2.94 -28.87
C SER A 29 -25.47 1.49 -28.44
N ASN A 30 -24.32 1.28 -27.81
CA ASN A 30 -23.91 0.02 -27.20
C ASN A 30 -23.54 0.24 -25.73
N VAL A 31 -23.94 -0.69 -24.87
CA VAL A 31 -23.64 -0.67 -23.44
C VAL A 31 -22.75 -1.85 -23.10
N GLU A 32 -21.64 -1.54 -22.45
CA GLU A 32 -20.72 -2.53 -21.88
C GLU A 32 -20.75 -2.45 -20.36
N ILE A 33 -20.23 -3.49 -19.71
CA ILE A 33 -20.02 -3.56 -18.28
C ILE A 33 -18.55 -3.80 -17.99
N ARG A 34 -18.01 -3.08 -17.00
CA ARG A 34 -16.63 -3.27 -16.54
C ARG A 34 -16.63 -3.90 -15.16
N ASN A 35 -15.90 -5.01 -15.05
CA ASN A 35 -15.57 -5.66 -13.80
C ASN A 35 -14.05 -5.64 -13.60
N TRP A 36 -13.65 -5.62 -12.34
CA TRP A 36 -12.26 -5.73 -11.94
C TRP A 36 -12.06 -7.02 -11.16
N LYS A 37 -10.96 -7.70 -11.44
CA LYS A 37 -10.44 -8.77 -10.60
C LYS A 37 -9.25 -8.20 -9.84
N LEU A 38 -9.46 -7.93 -8.55
CA LEU A 38 -8.51 -7.22 -7.71
C LEU A 38 -7.79 -8.18 -6.74
N ASN A 39 -6.47 -8.09 -6.70
CA ASN A 39 -5.62 -8.80 -5.74
C ASN A 39 -4.45 -7.88 -5.33
N SER A 40 -3.19 -8.34 -5.37
CA SER A 40 -2.01 -7.46 -5.30
C SER A 40 -1.63 -6.81 -6.64
N THR A 41 -2.39 -7.15 -7.68
CA THR A 41 -2.47 -6.54 -9.00
C THR A 41 -3.96 -6.37 -9.36
N TYR A 42 -4.23 -5.90 -10.58
CA TYR A 42 -5.59 -5.79 -11.08
C TYR A 42 -5.66 -6.30 -12.52
N GLU A 43 -6.77 -6.95 -12.84
CA GLU A 43 -7.13 -7.36 -14.17
C GLU A 43 -8.51 -6.80 -14.50
N LYS A 44 -8.64 -6.23 -15.70
CA LYS A 44 -9.87 -5.60 -16.16
C LYS A 44 -10.59 -6.51 -17.12
N GLU A 45 -11.89 -6.66 -16.91
CA GLU A 45 -12.78 -7.37 -17.82
C GLU A 45 -13.92 -6.45 -18.26
N GLU A 46 -14.05 -6.26 -19.57
CA GLU A 46 -15.14 -5.50 -20.19
C GLU A 46 -15.91 -6.43 -21.12
N LYS A 47 -17.24 -6.38 -21.03
CA LYS A 47 -18.15 -7.25 -21.80
C LYS A 47 -19.40 -6.47 -22.21
N SER A 48 -20.01 -6.85 -23.33
CA SER A 48 -21.36 -6.44 -23.69
C SER A 48 -22.35 -6.64 -22.56
N LEU A 49 -23.22 -5.65 -22.31
CA LEU A 49 -24.22 -5.68 -21.25
C LEU A 49 -25.63 -5.79 -21.81
N GLY A 50 -26.18 -7.00 -21.85
CA GLY A 50 -27.60 -7.22 -22.14
C GLY A 50 -28.52 -6.96 -20.95
N GLY A 51 -29.73 -6.51 -21.23
CA GLY A 51 -30.77 -6.26 -20.23
C GLY A 51 -30.66 -4.92 -19.48
N ALA A 52 -29.72 -4.03 -19.84
CA ALA A 52 -29.69 -2.67 -19.29
C ALA A 52 -30.96 -1.92 -19.68
N LYS A 53 -31.60 -1.27 -18.70
CA LYS A 53 -32.86 -0.56 -18.89
C LYS A 53 -32.61 0.80 -19.52
N ILE A 54 -33.27 1.07 -20.64
CA ILE A 54 -33.18 2.30 -21.42
C ILE A 54 -34.53 3.02 -21.34
N VAL A 55 -34.56 4.24 -20.81
CA VAL A 55 -35.80 5.02 -20.64
C VAL A 55 -35.62 6.39 -21.27
N LEU A 56 -36.48 6.72 -22.22
CA LEU A 56 -36.59 8.06 -22.80
C LEU A 56 -37.72 8.82 -22.11
N THR A 57 -37.43 10.02 -21.62
CA THR A 57 -38.42 10.88 -20.97
C THR A 57 -38.51 12.27 -21.62
N LYS A 58 -39.68 12.90 -21.55
CA LYS A 58 -39.92 14.32 -21.91
C LYS A 58 -40.63 14.96 -20.73
N ALA A 59 -40.04 16.01 -20.15
CA ALA A 59 -40.55 16.66 -18.94
C ALA A 59 -40.91 15.68 -17.80
N GLY A 60 -40.11 14.61 -17.65
CA GLY A 60 -40.31 13.56 -16.63
C GLY A 60 -41.29 12.45 -17.02
N ALA A 61 -42.14 12.64 -18.03
CA ALA A 61 -43.01 11.58 -18.52
C ALA A 61 -42.23 10.59 -19.41
N VAL A 62 -42.47 9.29 -19.22
CA VAL A 62 -41.87 8.24 -20.06
C VAL A 62 -42.49 8.27 -21.44
N ILE A 63 -41.65 8.35 -22.46
CA ILE A 63 -42.04 8.37 -23.88
C ILE A 63 -41.75 7.03 -24.54
N ALA A 64 -40.62 6.42 -24.21
CA ALA A 64 -40.24 5.11 -24.69
C ALA A 64 -39.39 4.39 -23.64
N GLU A 65 -39.49 3.07 -23.61
CA GLU A 65 -38.72 2.20 -22.74
C GLU A 65 -38.30 0.95 -23.52
N THR A 66 -37.06 0.52 -23.35
CA THR A 66 -36.52 -0.71 -23.94
C THR A 66 -35.38 -1.25 -23.07
N ASN A 67 -34.80 -2.37 -23.48
CA ASN A 67 -33.61 -2.95 -22.89
C ASN A 67 -32.55 -3.20 -23.95
N THR A 68 -31.29 -3.26 -23.54
CA THR A 68 -30.21 -3.71 -24.44
C THR A 68 -30.34 -5.19 -24.78
N ASP A 69 -29.96 -5.55 -26.01
CA ASP A 69 -29.90 -6.94 -26.48
C ASP A 69 -28.69 -7.70 -25.87
N SER A 70 -28.52 -8.98 -26.21
CA SER A 70 -27.40 -9.78 -25.70
C SER A 70 -26.00 -9.27 -26.08
N ARG A 71 -25.88 -8.37 -27.06
CA ARG A 71 -24.64 -7.72 -27.49
C ARG A 71 -24.47 -6.34 -26.86
N GLY A 72 -25.42 -5.90 -26.04
CA GLY A 72 -25.42 -4.59 -25.40
C GLY A 72 -26.00 -3.49 -26.28
N ASP A 73 -26.52 -3.83 -27.45
CA ASP A 73 -27.03 -2.85 -28.40
C ASP A 73 -28.45 -2.41 -28.01
N PHE A 74 -28.77 -1.14 -28.26
CA PHE A 74 -30.16 -0.66 -28.22
C PHE A 74 -30.42 0.38 -29.31
N SER A 75 -31.70 0.54 -29.66
CA SER A 75 -32.18 1.65 -30.48
C SER A 75 -33.50 2.17 -29.92
N VAL A 76 -33.66 3.49 -29.94
CA VAL A 76 -34.88 4.20 -29.50
C VAL A 76 -35.22 5.25 -30.54
N ASP A 77 -36.48 5.32 -30.94
CA ASP A 77 -36.99 6.37 -31.81
C ASP A 77 -37.40 7.58 -30.97
N VAL A 78 -36.72 8.71 -31.16
CA VAL A 78 -36.96 9.96 -30.43
C VAL A 78 -37.89 10.85 -31.26
N PRO A 79 -39.04 11.29 -30.71
CA PRO A 79 -39.96 12.15 -31.45
C PRO A 79 -39.35 13.50 -31.85
N SER A 80 -39.85 14.08 -32.94
CA SER A 80 -39.53 15.43 -33.36
C SER A 80 -39.96 16.51 -32.37
N ASP A 81 -39.40 17.72 -32.52
CA ASP A 81 -39.79 18.94 -31.82
C ASP A 81 -39.91 18.80 -30.29
N GLY A 82 -38.84 18.28 -29.66
CA GLY A 82 -38.82 18.09 -28.23
C GLY A 82 -37.44 18.10 -27.60
N GLU A 83 -37.45 18.16 -26.28
CA GLU A 83 -36.28 17.99 -25.44
C GLU A 83 -36.52 16.76 -24.57
N PHE A 84 -35.55 15.84 -24.62
CA PHE A 84 -35.66 14.52 -24.04
C PHE A 84 -34.43 14.20 -23.21
N LEU A 85 -34.64 13.31 -22.24
CA LEU A 85 -33.59 12.72 -21.43
C LEU A 85 -33.64 11.21 -21.59
N LEU A 86 -32.57 10.64 -22.15
CA LEU A 86 -32.34 9.20 -22.18
C LEU A 86 -31.57 8.80 -20.92
N THR A 87 -32.12 7.86 -20.17
CA THR A 87 -31.50 7.28 -18.97
C THR A 87 -31.20 5.81 -19.19
N VAL A 88 -29.97 5.41 -18.89
CA VAL A 88 -29.51 4.02 -18.96
C VAL A 88 -29.12 3.55 -17.57
N SER A 89 -29.76 2.47 -17.11
CA SER A 89 -29.62 1.97 -15.75
C SER A 89 -29.50 0.44 -15.71
N TYR A 90 -28.75 -0.05 -14.73
CA TYR A 90 -28.60 -1.48 -14.46
C TYR A 90 -28.37 -1.68 -12.95
N PRO A 91 -29.02 -2.66 -12.30
CA PRO A 91 -29.00 -2.79 -10.83
C PRO A 91 -27.58 -2.88 -10.25
N GLY A 92 -27.24 -1.99 -9.32
CA GLY A 92 -25.92 -1.95 -8.67
C GLY A 92 -24.82 -1.28 -9.48
N TYR A 93 -25.13 -0.66 -10.62
CA TYR A 93 -24.18 0.03 -11.49
C TYR A 93 -24.55 1.50 -11.68
N ASN A 94 -23.54 2.31 -12.00
CA ASN A 94 -23.69 3.76 -12.19
C ASN A 94 -24.58 4.10 -13.38
N THR A 95 -25.66 4.83 -13.14
CA THR A 95 -26.59 5.31 -14.18
C THR A 95 -25.90 6.29 -15.13
N LYS A 96 -26.34 6.32 -16.39
CA LYS A 96 -25.87 7.25 -17.43
C LYS A 96 -27.05 8.03 -18.02
N ARG A 97 -26.79 9.28 -18.39
CA ARG A 97 -27.81 10.21 -18.91
C ARG A 97 -27.34 10.89 -20.17
N PHE A 98 -28.24 11.08 -21.12
CA PHE A 98 -27.97 11.74 -22.39
C PHE A 98 -29.12 12.70 -22.69
N ALA A 99 -28.80 13.93 -23.05
CA ALA A 99 -29.78 14.94 -23.45
C ALA A 99 -29.96 14.88 -24.96
N ILE A 100 -31.20 14.96 -25.43
CA ILE A 100 -31.52 14.98 -26.86
C ILE A 100 -32.46 16.16 -27.10
N ASN A 101 -32.08 17.06 -28.00
CA ASN A 101 -32.93 18.16 -28.44
C ASN A 101 -33.19 18.01 -29.94
N THR A 102 -34.43 17.70 -30.30
CA THR A 102 -34.93 17.52 -31.67
C THR A 102 -35.65 18.76 -32.21
N LYS A 103 -35.59 19.90 -31.50
CA LYS A 103 -36.11 21.19 -31.95
C LYS A 103 -35.19 21.82 -33.01
N GLY A 104 -35.73 22.81 -33.72
CA GLY A 104 -34.94 23.63 -34.65
C GLY A 104 -34.58 22.93 -35.96
N VAL A 105 -35.25 21.83 -36.29
CA VAL A 105 -35.18 21.21 -37.61
C VAL A 105 -36.10 21.97 -38.58
N PRO A 106 -35.57 22.54 -39.66
CA PRO A 106 -36.37 23.23 -40.68
C PRO A 106 -37.37 22.31 -41.39
N GLU A 107 -38.54 22.85 -41.73
CA GLU A 107 -39.60 22.13 -42.47
C GLU A 107 -39.16 21.67 -43.87
N ASP A 108 -38.28 22.42 -44.53
CA ASP A 108 -37.78 22.08 -45.87
C ASP A 108 -36.89 20.82 -45.88
N ILE A 109 -36.33 20.47 -44.71
CA ILE A 109 -35.46 19.30 -44.50
C ILE A 109 -36.26 18.11 -43.97
N SER A 110 -37.33 18.36 -43.23
CA SER A 110 -38.16 17.34 -42.57
C SER A 110 -39.33 16.83 -43.42
N LYS A 111 -39.15 16.81 -44.74
CA LYS A 111 -40.14 16.28 -45.71
C LYS A 111 -40.27 14.76 -45.60
N ASP A 112 -41.30 14.23 -46.25
CA ASP A 112 -41.54 12.80 -46.40
C ASP A 112 -40.23 12.09 -46.82
N ASP A 113 -39.86 11.03 -46.09
CA ASP A 113 -38.61 10.24 -46.17
C ASP A 113 -37.38 10.69 -45.37
N TRP A 114 -37.39 11.82 -44.65
CA TRP A 114 -36.27 12.16 -43.78
C TRP A 114 -36.20 11.24 -42.54
N LYS A 115 -35.19 10.37 -42.51
CA LYS A 115 -34.96 9.37 -41.44
C LYS A 115 -33.62 9.63 -40.74
N PRO A 116 -33.53 10.67 -39.91
CA PRO A 116 -32.28 10.99 -39.24
C PRO A 116 -31.89 9.88 -38.26
N THR A 117 -30.59 9.61 -38.19
CA THR A 117 -30.01 8.65 -37.26
C THR A 117 -28.85 9.27 -36.51
N PHE A 118 -28.68 8.94 -35.24
CA PHE A 118 -27.48 9.30 -34.49
C PHE A 118 -27.04 8.14 -33.60
N SER A 119 -25.75 7.78 -33.68
CA SER A 119 -25.17 6.77 -32.80
C SER A 119 -24.36 7.45 -31.72
N ILE A 120 -24.78 7.30 -30.46
CA ILE A 120 -23.96 7.67 -29.31
C ILE A 120 -22.85 6.62 -29.22
N GLY A 121 -21.60 7.07 -29.08
CA GLY A 121 -20.47 6.15 -28.85
C GLY A 121 -20.76 5.23 -27.65
N GLY A 122 -20.35 3.97 -27.77
CA GLY A 122 -20.57 2.99 -26.71
C GLY A 122 -20.01 3.46 -25.36
N PHE A 123 -20.60 2.99 -24.27
CA PHE A 123 -20.20 3.42 -22.93
C PHE A 123 -20.29 2.28 -21.91
N ILE A 124 -19.51 2.44 -20.85
CA ILE A 124 -19.33 1.41 -19.82
C ILE A 124 -20.15 1.75 -18.57
N MET A 125 -20.89 0.75 -18.11
CA MET A 125 -21.47 0.68 -16.77
C MET A 125 -20.45 0.08 -15.80
N ALA A 126 -20.27 0.70 -14.65
CA ALA A 126 -19.36 0.21 -13.60
C ALA A 126 -20.04 0.25 -12.23
N LYS A 127 -19.65 -0.66 -11.34
CA LYS A 127 -20.08 -0.61 -9.93
C LYS A 127 -19.41 0.58 -9.25
N PRO A 128 -20.16 1.38 -8.45
CA PRO A 128 -19.55 2.44 -7.68
C PRO A 128 -18.66 1.88 -6.57
N TYR A 129 -17.52 2.52 -6.33
CA TYR A 129 -16.70 2.24 -5.15
C TYR A 129 -17.05 3.18 -3.99
N PRO A 130 -16.97 2.70 -2.74
CA PRO A 130 -17.14 3.55 -1.56
C PRO A 130 -16.14 4.72 -1.55
N GLY A 131 -16.60 5.89 -1.15
CA GLY A 131 -15.75 7.08 -1.00
C GLY A 131 -15.39 7.81 -2.29
N ILE A 132 -15.89 7.36 -3.46
CA ILE A 132 -15.76 8.07 -4.72
C ILE A 132 -17.04 8.86 -5.01
N ASP A 133 -16.89 10.10 -5.44
CA ASP A 133 -18.02 10.96 -5.83
C ASP A 133 -18.46 10.66 -7.27
N TYR A 134 -19.70 10.17 -7.41
CA TYR A 134 -20.35 9.88 -8.70
C TYR A 134 -21.46 10.88 -9.04
N SER A 135 -21.68 11.93 -8.24
CA SER A 135 -22.79 12.88 -8.40
C SER A 135 -22.79 13.55 -9.77
N GLY A 136 -21.63 13.74 -10.40
CA GLY A 136 -21.53 14.27 -11.75
C GLY A 136 -22.30 13.44 -12.80
N LEU A 137 -22.50 12.13 -12.59
CA LEU A 137 -23.26 11.27 -13.51
C LEU A 137 -24.78 11.52 -13.46
N GLU A 138 -25.26 12.33 -12.51
CA GLU A 138 -26.66 12.79 -12.48
C GLU A 138 -26.96 13.78 -13.60
N GLN A 139 -25.93 14.36 -14.21
CA GLN A 139 -26.03 15.26 -15.36
C GLN A 139 -25.91 14.49 -16.69
N PRO A 140 -26.46 15.02 -17.80
CA PRO A 140 -26.27 14.44 -19.12
C PRO A 140 -24.79 14.46 -19.55
N LEU A 141 -24.28 13.32 -20.03
CA LEU A 141 -22.89 13.16 -20.47
C LEU A 141 -22.66 13.52 -21.93
N VAL A 142 -23.71 13.40 -22.75
CA VAL A 142 -23.72 13.83 -24.15
C VAL A 142 -25.01 14.60 -24.37
N LYS A 143 -24.93 15.64 -25.18
CA LYS A 143 -26.10 16.36 -25.67
C LYS A 143 -26.16 16.24 -27.18
N VAL A 144 -27.22 15.64 -27.72
CA VAL A 144 -27.46 15.49 -29.14
C VAL A 144 -28.37 16.62 -29.61
N VAL A 145 -27.95 17.36 -30.63
CA VAL A 145 -28.66 18.52 -31.18
C VAL A 145 -28.66 18.49 -32.70
N TYR A 146 -29.66 19.10 -33.32
CA TYR A 146 -29.62 19.38 -34.75
C TYR A 146 -28.61 20.50 -35.05
N MET A 147 -27.75 20.30 -36.05
CA MET A 147 -26.72 21.23 -36.48
C MET A 147 -27.13 21.89 -37.82
N PRO A 148 -27.71 23.10 -37.84
CA PRO A 148 -28.29 23.69 -39.06
C PRO A 148 -27.31 23.78 -40.23
N LYS A 149 -26.06 24.17 -39.95
CA LYS A 149 -25.00 24.26 -40.97
C LYS A 149 -24.65 22.92 -41.62
N LYS A 150 -24.75 21.82 -40.86
CA LYS A 150 -24.43 20.45 -41.31
C LYS A 150 -25.67 19.67 -41.74
N LYS A 151 -26.86 20.20 -41.49
CA LYS A 151 -28.17 19.58 -41.75
C LYS A 151 -28.32 18.17 -41.18
N LEU A 152 -27.72 17.90 -40.01
CA LEU A 152 -27.72 16.60 -39.35
C LEU A 152 -27.76 16.73 -37.83
N PHE A 153 -28.11 15.65 -37.14
CA PHE A 153 -27.94 15.55 -35.70
C PHE A 153 -26.48 15.24 -35.35
N ASN A 154 -25.94 15.94 -34.36
CA ASN A 154 -24.61 15.68 -33.84
C ASN A 154 -24.56 15.92 -32.33
N ALA A 155 -23.50 15.45 -31.70
CA ALA A 155 -23.13 15.85 -30.36
C ALA A 155 -22.80 17.36 -30.34
N ASP A 156 -23.34 18.06 -29.37
CA ASP A 156 -22.89 19.38 -28.93
C ASP A 156 -21.50 19.23 -28.31
N GLU A 157 -20.48 19.87 -28.90
CA GLU A 157 -19.09 19.63 -28.53
C GLU A 157 -18.80 20.04 -27.07
N ASP A 158 -19.30 21.21 -26.65
CA ASP A 158 -19.05 21.77 -25.31
C ASP A 158 -19.72 20.94 -24.20
N ALA A 159 -21.01 20.60 -24.37
CA ALA A 159 -21.72 19.79 -23.40
C ALA A 159 -21.13 18.36 -23.31
N THR A 160 -20.68 17.81 -24.44
CA THR A 160 -20.04 16.50 -24.49
C THR A 160 -18.67 16.53 -23.82
N GLU A 161 -17.89 17.59 -24.01
CA GLU A 161 -16.59 17.75 -23.33
C GLU A 161 -16.76 17.85 -21.81
N SER A 162 -17.79 18.56 -21.33
CA SER A 162 -18.14 18.61 -19.92
C SER A 162 -18.47 17.22 -19.36
N GLY A 163 -19.29 16.44 -20.07
CA GLY A 163 -19.61 15.07 -19.71
C GLY A 163 -18.39 14.15 -19.67
N LEU A 164 -17.49 14.27 -20.64
CA LEU A 164 -16.22 13.52 -20.66
C LEU A 164 -15.34 13.88 -19.46
N ASN A 165 -15.27 15.16 -19.07
CA ASN A 165 -14.53 15.61 -17.89
C ASN A 165 -15.04 14.99 -16.59
N ILE A 166 -16.36 14.84 -16.47
CA ILE A 166 -16.98 14.14 -15.33
C ILE A 166 -16.52 12.69 -15.27
N VAL A 167 -16.64 11.95 -16.38
CA VAL A 167 -16.25 10.54 -16.45
C VAL A 167 -14.75 10.35 -16.18
N MET A 168 -13.90 11.26 -16.68
CA MET A 168 -12.46 11.21 -16.49
C MET A 168 -12.04 11.42 -15.03
N LYS A 169 -12.68 12.34 -14.31
CA LYS A 169 -12.42 12.56 -12.87
C LYS A 169 -12.78 11.33 -12.05
N ILE A 170 -13.94 10.74 -12.33
CA ILE A 170 -14.38 9.50 -11.67
C ILE A 170 -13.37 8.38 -11.95
N TYR A 171 -13.02 8.16 -13.22
CA TYR A 171 -12.07 7.13 -13.62
C TYR A 171 -10.70 7.29 -12.93
N ALA A 172 -10.20 8.53 -12.80
CA ALA A 172 -8.96 8.82 -12.10
C ALA A 172 -9.04 8.47 -10.61
N ALA A 173 -10.14 8.83 -9.94
CA ALA A 173 -10.37 8.48 -8.54
C ALA A 173 -10.47 6.96 -8.33
N GLU A 174 -11.17 6.26 -9.22
CA GLU A 174 -11.30 4.79 -9.18
C GLU A 174 -9.93 4.12 -9.32
N ASN A 175 -9.13 4.55 -10.28
CA ASN A 175 -7.79 4.01 -10.49
C ASN A 175 -6.86 4.28 -9.31
N ALA A 176 -6.96 5.46 -8.69
CA ALA A 176 -6.17 5.78 -7.50
C ALA A 176 -6.54 4.85 -6.33
N LEU A 177 -7.83 4.61 -6.11
CA LEU A 177 -8.31 3.68 -5.08
C LEU A 177 -7.88 2.24 -5.35
N ILE A 178 -8.09 1.75 -6.58
CA ILE A 178 -7.68 0.40 -7.00
C ILE A 178 -6.16 0.21 -6.85
N THR A 179 -5.38 1.20 -7.27
CA THR A 179 -3.91 1.15 -7.16
C THR A 179 -3.48 1.09 -5.69
N LYS A 180 -4.10 1.90 -4.83
CA LYS A 180 -3.83 1.90 -3.39
C LYS A 180 -4.18 0.53 -2.78
N PHE A 181 -5.35 -0.02 -3.08
CA PHE A 181 -5.77 -1.35 -2.64
C PHE A 181 -4.76 -2.43 -3.04
N CYS A 182 -4.36 -2.47 -4.32
CA CYS A 182 -3.42 -3.46 -4.84
C CYS A 182 -2.05 -3.34 -4.18
N ASN A 183 -1.55 -2.12 -4.00
CA ASN A 183 -0.26 -1.87 -3.36
C ASN A 183 -0.28 -2.26 -1.88
N THR A 184 -1.37 -2.00 -1.15
CA THR A 184 -1.54 -2.43 0.23
C THR A 184 -1.55 -3.96 0.34
N ASN A 185 -2.27 -4.65 -0.55
CA ASN A 185 -2.23 -6.12 -0.63
C ASN A 185 -0.82 -6.64 -0.92
N LYS A 186 -0.12 -6.04 -1.89
CA LYS A 186 1.26 -6.41 -2.24
C LYS A 186 2.23 -6.23 -1.06
N ALA A 187 2.05 -5.17 -0.26
CA ALA A 187 2.81 -4.97 0.97
C ALA A 187 2.45 -6.03 2.03
N GLY A 188 1.17 -6.41 2.14
CA GLY A 188 0.71 -7.52 2.98
C GLY A 188 1.36 -8.84 2.59
N ASP A 189 1.41 -9.16 1.29
CA ASP A 189 2.06 -10.35 0.75
C ASP A 189 3.54 -10.38 1.10
N ALA A 190 4.23 -9.24 0.94
CA ALA A 190 5.64 -9.11 1.28
C ALA A 190 5.92 -9.26 2.78
N ALA A 191 5.02 -8.79 3.65
CA ALA A 191 5.09 -8.99 5.09
C ALA A 191 4.88 -10.45 5.47
N LEU A 192 3.85 -11.09 4.89
CA LEU A 192 3.53 -12.50 5.14
C LEU A 192 4.68 -13.43 4.67
N ALA A 193 5.33 -13.11 3.56
CA ALA A 193 6.51 -13.83 3.07
C ALA A 193 7.74 -13.69 4.00
N LYS A 194 7.79 -12.65 4.84
CA LYS A 194 8.85 -12.38 5.83
C LYS A 194 8.47 -12.80 7.26
N PRO A 195 7.60 -13.81 7.40
CA PRO A 195 6.79 -14.10 8.59
C PRO A 195 6.36 -12.93 9.50
N ASP A 196 6.20 -11.71 8.97
CA ASP A 196 5.72 -10.57 9.75
C ASP A 196 4.18 -10.59 9.77
N CYS A 197 3.65 -11.59 10.47
CA CYS A 197 2.21 -11.86 10.51
C CYS A 197 1.40 -10.68 11.10
N PRO A 198 1.86 -9.96 12.16
CA PRO A 198 1.16 -8.78 12.66
C PRO A 198 1.03 -7.66 11.62
N LEU A 199 2.10 -7.35 10.87
CA LEU A 199 2.06 -6.35 9.81
C LEU A 199 1.16 -6.80 8.64
N ALA A 200 1.30 -8.06 8.21
CA ALA A 200 0.45 -8.62 7.15
C ALA A 200 -1.04 -8.54 7.51
N LYS A 201 -1.41 -8.89 8.76
CA LYS A 201 -2.79 -8.78 9.26
C LYS A 201 -3.33 -7.37 9.09
N LYS A 202 -2.57 -6.38 9.57
CA LYS A 202 -2.95 -4.96 9.50
C LYS A 202 -3.17 -4.53 8.04
N LEU A 203 -2.23 -4.84 7.15
CA LEU A 203 -2.31 -4.42 5.75
C LEU A 203 -3.51 -5.04 5.01
N TYR A 204 -3.78 -6.33 5.19
CA TYR A 204 -4.97 -6.92 4.57
C TYR A 204 -6.28 -6.38 5.14
N GLN A 205 -6.34 -6.09 6.46
CA GLN A 205 -7.50 -5.42 7.05
C GLN A 205 -7.70 -4.01 6.49
N GLU A 206 -6.62 -3.25 6.28
CA GLU A 206 -6.66 -1.95 5.62
C GLU A 206 -7.16 -2.07 4.17
N ALA A 207 -6.68 -3.06 3.41
CA ALA A 207 -7.16 -3.30 2.05
C ALA A 207 -8.66 -3.65 2.01
N MET A 208 -9.15 -4.50 2.92
CA MET A 208 -10.58 -4.82 3.05
C MET A 208 -11.43 -3.58 3.34
N ALA A 209 -10.91 -2.65 4.13
CA ALA A 209 -11.61 -1.42 4.45
C ALA A 209 -11.66 -0.45 3.25
N MET A 210 -10.67 -0.50 2.35
CA MET A 210 -10.63 0.35 1.14
C MET A 210 -11.64 -0.08 0.08
N ILE A 211 -11.67 -1.38 -0.25
CA ILE A 211 -12.61 -1.94 -1.21
C ILE A 211 -13.26 -3.17 -0.54
N PRO A 212 -14.47 -3.02 0.03
CA PRO A 212 -15.15 -4.11 0.71
C PRO A 212 -15.62 -5.17 -0.27
N PHE A 213 -15.87 -6.38 0.25
CA PHE A 213 -16.37 -7.54 -0.50
C PHE A 213 -15.41 -8.15 -1.53
N GLU A 214 -14.16 -7.68 -1.60
CA GLU A 214 -13.11 -8.36 -2.34
C GLU A 214 -12.72 -9.69 -1.67
N THR A 215 -12.46 -10.72 -2.46
CA THR A 215 -12.17 -12.08 -1.97
C THR A 215 -10.73 -12.25 -1.54
N TYR A 216 -9.81 -11.49 -2.13
CA TYR A 216 -8.37 -11.69 -1.96
C TYR A 216 -7.87 -11.42 -0.53
N PRO A 217 -8.13 -10.26 0.11
CA PRO A 217 -7.60 -10.01 1.44
C PRO A 217 -8.12 -10.98 2.52
N PRO A 218 -9.43 -11.36 2.56
CA PRO A 218 -9.91 -12.40 3.48
C PRO A 218 -9.19 -13.74 3.33
N MET A 219 -8.91 -14.16 2.09
CA MET A 219 -8.15 -15.39 1.83
C MET A 219 -6.71 -15.32 2.38
N GLN A 220 -6.06 -14.16 2.29
CA GLN A 220 -4.71 -14.02 2.86
C GLN A 220 -4.74 -13.92 4.39
N LEU A 221 -5.77 -13.31 4.98
CA LEU A 221 -5.94 -13.29 6.44
C LEU A 221 -6.06 -14.70 7.05
N ALA A 222 -6.64 -15.66 6.33
CA ALA A 222 -6.64 -17.06 6.75
C ALA A 222 -5.21 -17.62 6.84
N LYS A 223 -4.32 -17.29 5.90
CA LYS A 223 -2.89 -17.66 5.94
C LYS A 223 -2.14 -16.93 7.04
N VAL A 224 -2.51 -15.67 7.32
CA VAL A 224 -1.94 -14.91 8.45
C VAL A 224 -2.27 -15.59 9.78
N ALA A 225 -3.47 -16.16 9.93
CA ALA A 225 -3.82 -16.92 11.13
C ALA A 225 -2.91 -18.14 11.34
N GLU A 226 -2.57 -18.85 10.26
CA GLU A 226 -1.61 -19.95 10.29
C GLU A 226 -0.18 -19.48 10.62
N CYS A 227 0.27 -18.37 10.00
CA CYS A 227 1.55 -17.72 10.31
C CYS A 227 1.68 -17.38 11.80
N LEU A 228 0.63 -16.79 12.40
CA LEU A 228 0.61 -16.45 13.83
C LEU A 228 0.68 -17.69 14.72
N LYS A 229 -0.01 -18.77 14.36
CA LYS A 229 0.05 -20.03 15.08
C LYS A 229 1.49 -20.59 15.08
N ASN A 230 2.12 -20.63 13.90
CA ASN A 230 3.48 -21.14 13.75
C ASN A 230 4.51 -20.29 14.52
N ALA A 231 4.34 -18.97 14.53
CA ALA A 231 5.20 -18.05 15.29
C ALA A 231 5.09 -18.28 16.80
N ASN A 232 3.88 -18.49 17.32
CA ASN A 232 3.65 -18.79 18.74
C ASN A 232 4.26 -20.15 19.13
N ASP A 233 4.07 -21.18 18.31
CA ASP A 233 4.64 -22.51 18.55
C ASP A 233 6.17 -22.48 18.56
N ALA A 234 6.79 -21.69 17.67
CA ALA A 234 8.24 -21.50 17.63
C ALA A 234 8.77 -20.76 18.87
N GLN A 235 8.08 -19.71 19.32
CA GLN A 235 8.44 -19.00 20.56
C GLN A 235 8.29 -19.91 21.78
N ALA A 236 7.23 -20.72 21.86
CA ALA A 236 7.04 -21.67 22.96
C ALA A 236 8.18 -22.69 23.03
N LYS A 237 8.59 -23.26 21.88
CA LYS A 237 9.74 -24.19 21.81
C LYS A 237 11.05 -23.52 22.22
N ALA A 238 11.32 -22.31 21.74
CA ALA A 238 12.53 -21.57 22.10
C ALA A 238 12.56 -21.23 23.60
N ALA A 239 11.42 -20.87 24.20
CA ALA A 239 11.30 -20.61 25.63
C ALA A 239 11.50 -21.89 26.45
N GLU A 240 10.94 -23.02 26.02
CA GLU A 240 11.16 -24.32 26.67
C GLU A 240 12.63 -24.75 26.63
N GLU A 241 13.29 -24.58 25.49
CA GLU A 241 14.71 -24.92 25.32
C GLU A 241 15.62 -24.01 26.16
N ALA A 242 15.33 -22.71 26.20
CA ALA A 242 16.02 -21.76 27.08
C ALA A 242 15.82 -22.11 28.56
N ALA A 243 14.60 -22.50 28.97
CA ALA A 243 14.31 -22.93 30.33
C ALA A 243 15.05 -24.22 30.72
N LYS A 244 15.13 -25.20 29.80
CA LYS A 244 15.91 -26.43 29.99
C LYS A 244 17.40 -26.13 30.16
N LYS A 245 17.95 -25.24 29.33
CA LYS A 245 19.36 -24.81 29.44
C LYS A 245 19.63 -24.11 30.78
N ALA A 246 18.77 -23.18 31.18
CA ALA A 246 18.90 -22.49 32.47
C ALA A 246 18.78 -23.45 33.66
N ALA A 247 17.88 -24.44 33.60
CA ALA A 247 17.76 -25.47 34.64
C ALA A 247 19.01 -26.36 34.72
N ALA A 248 19.60 -26.74 33.58
CA ALA A 248 20.83 -27.52 33.52
C ALA A 248 22.04 -26.75 34.08
N GLU A 249 22.17 -25.46 33.73
CA GLU A 249 23.22 -24.58 34.28
C GLU A 249 23.08 -24.41 35.79
N LYS A 250 21.85 -24.24 36.30
CA LYS A 250 21.58 -24.16 37.74
C LYS A 250 21.96 -25.45 38.47
N ALA A 251 21.57 -26.61 37.92
CA ALA A 251 21.91 -27.91 38.51
C ALA A 251 23.44 -28.16 38.53
N ALA A 252 24.15 -27.75 37.48
CA ALA A 252 25.60 -27.84 37.43
C ALA A 252 26.28 -26.94 38.48
N ALA A 253 25.77 -25.71 38.68
CA ALA A 253 26.27 -24.79 39.69
C ALA A 253 26.03 -25.30 41.12
N GLU A 254 24.84 -25.85 41.40
CA GLU A 254 24.53 -26.49 42.69
C GLU A 254 25.43 -27.69 42.97
N LYS A 255 25.69 -28.54 41.96
CA LYS A 255 26.62 -29.66 42.09
C LYS A 255 28.06 -29.19 42.37
N ALA A 256 28.53 -28.15 41.69
CA ALA A 256 29.87 -27.60 41.93
C ALA A 256 30.03 -27.03 43.35
N LEU A 257 28.99 -26.38 43.89
CA LEU A 257 28.96 -25.90 45.27
C LEU A 257 28.96 -27.06 46.28
N ALA A 258 28.19 -28.11 46.01
CA ALA A 258 28.18 -29.31 46.86
C ALA A 258 29.54 -30.02 46.87
N ASP A 259 30.16 -30.19 45.69
CA ASP A 259 31.49 -30.79 45.55
C ASP A 259 32.57 -29.95 46.26
N ALA A 260 32.49 -28.62 46.20
CA ALA A 260 33.39 -27.71 46.94
C ALA A 260 33.20 -27.79 48.46
N ALA A 261 31.96 -27.87 48.94
CA ALA A 261 31.65 -28.02 50.36
C ALA A 261 32.13 -29.37 50.92
N ALA A 262 31.98 -30.45 50.15
CA ALA A 262 32.48 -31.77 50.51
C ALA A 262 34.01 -31.78 50.64
N LYS A 263 34.72 -31.12 49.71
CA LYS A 263 36.17 -30.98 49.76
C LYS A 263 36.64 -30.17 50.98
N ALA A 264 35.98 -29.04 51.27
CA ALA A 264 36.29 -28.23 52.44
C ALA A 264 36.11 -29.01 53.76
N LYS A 265 35.09 -29.87 53.84
CA LYS A 265 34.88 -30.76 54.99
C LYS A 265 36.00 -31.80 55.13
N ALA A 266 36.42 -32.42 54.03
CA ALA A 266 37.51 -33.40 54.04
C ALA A 266 38.86 -32.77 54.44
N ASP A 267 39.14 -31.56 53.94
CA ASP A 267 40.35 -30.81 54.30
C ASP A 267 40.34 -30.42 55.79
N ALA A 268 39.18 -30.05 56.35
CA ALA A 268 39.00 -29.76 57.77
C ALA A 268 39.19 -31.01 58.65
N ASP A 269 38.64 -32.16 58.26
CA ASP A 269 38.81 -33.43 58.97
C ASP A 269 40.29 -33.89 58.96
N ALA A 270 41.00 -33.68 57.85
CA ALA A 270 42.44 -33.97 57.75
C ALA A 270 43.28 -33.04 58.65
N ALA A 271 42.95 -31.75 58.71
CA ALA A 271 43.62 -30.79 59.59
C ALA A 271 43.39 -31.11 61.08
N ALA A 272 42.16 -31.51 61.45
CA ALA A 272 41.83 -31.95 62.81
C ALA A 272 42.62 -33.21 63.21
N LYS A 273 42.78 -34.17 62.28
CA LYS A 273 43.60 -35.37 62.50
C LYS A 273 45.09 -35.04 62.67
N ALA A 274 45.64 -34.15 61.84
CA ALA A 274 47.02 -33.70 61.96
C ALA A 274 47.28 -32.94 63.27
N ALA A 275 46.30 -32.15 63.75
CA ALA A 275 46.38 -31.48 65.05
C ALA A 275 46.34 -32.48 66.22
N ALA A 276 45.51 -33.53 66.12
CA ALA A 276 45.46 -34.61 67.11
C ALA A 276 46.77 -35.42 67.16
N ASP A 277 47.36 -35.74 66.01
CA ASP A 277 48.65 -36.44 65.93
C ASP A 277 49.80 -35.58 66.51
N LYS A 278 49.75 -34.26 66.32
CA LYS A 278 50.71 -33.31 66.90
C LYS A 278 50.57 -33.16 68.42
N ALA A 279 49.34 -33.23 68.94
CA ALA A 279 49.08 -33.25 70.38
C ALA A 279 49.53 -34.57 71.05
N ALA A 280 49.36 -35.70 70.35
CA ALA A 280 49.87 -37.00 70.80
C ALA A 280 51.42 -37.04 70.81
N ALA A 281 52.07 -36.42 69.82
CA ALA A 281 53.53 -36.28 69.79
C ALA A 281 54.07 -35.34 70.89
N ALA A 282 53.35 -34.28 71.25
CA ALA A 282 53.70 -33.40 72.35
C ALA A 282 53.62 -34.11 73.72
N ASN A 283 52.64 -35.00 73.92
CA ASN A 283 52.57 -35.84 75.12
C ASN A 283 53.68 -36.90 75.19
N LYS A 284 54.19 -37.37 74.05
CA LYS A 284 55.35 -38.27 74.00
C LYS A 284 56.68 -37.54 74.23
N ALA A 285 56.81 -36.29 73.78
CA ALA A 285 57.98 -35.44 74.02
C ALA A 285 58.03 -34.83 75.44
N ALA A 286 56.88 -34.70 76.11
CA ALA A 286 56.82 -34.34 77.54
C ALA A 286 57.29 -35.49 78.45
N GLN A 287 57.19 -36.74 78.00
CA GLN A 287 57.72 -37.91 78.73
C GLN A 287 59.23 -38.16 78.50
N GLU A 288 59.89 -37.49 77.55
CA GLU A 288 61.34 -37.62 77.28
C GLU A 288 62.19 -36.42 77.73
N LYS A 289 61.58 -35.35 78.25
CA LYS A 289 62.28 -34.17 78.81
C LYS A 289 62.22 -34.06 80.35
N GLU A 290 61.95 -35.17 81.04
CA GLU A 290 62.16 -35.31 82.49
C GLU A 290 63.20 -36.40 82.80
N ALA A 291 64.18 -36.62 81.90
CA ALA A 291 65.23 -37.64 82.08
C ALA A 291 66.64 -37.21 81.57
N ALA A 292 67.03 -35.93 81.72
CA ALA A 292 68.42 -35.52 81.45
C ALA A 292 68.82 -34.18 82.11
N ALA A 293 68.78 -34.11 83.45
CA ALA A 293 69.62 -33.28 84.34
C ALA A 293 69.01 -33.39 85.75
N LYS A 294 69.66 -33.86 86.81
CA LYS A 294 71.10 -33.92 87.11
C LYS A 294 71.27 -34.82 88.36
N ALA A 295 72.06 -35.90 88.24
CA ALA A 295 72.77 -36.51 89.38
C ALA A 295 73.99 -35.61 89.67
N LYS A 296 74.46 -35.30 90.89
CA LYS A 296 74.24 -35.78 92.26
C LYS A 296 74.87 -34.75 93.24
N ALA A 297 74.65 -35.00 94.54
CA ALA A 297 75.26 -34.42 95.75
C ALA A 297 74.54 -33.16 96.25
N ASP A 298 73.67 -33.26 97.26
CA ASP A 298 73.89 -33.43 98.72
C ASP A 298 73.34 -32.12 99.32
N GLU A 299 72.56 -32.01 100.39
CA GLU A 299 72.36 -32.82 101.58
C GLU A 299 71.08 -32.29 102.28
N ALA A 300 70.45 -33.16 103.08
CA ALA A 300 69.66 -32.84 104.27
C ALA A 300 68.35 -32.00 104.20
N ALA A 301 67.27 -32.75 104.48
CA ALA A 301 66.29 -32.49 105.56
C ALA A 301 65.03 -31.62 105.28
N LYS A 302 63.93 -32.35 105.09
CA LYS A 302 62.62 -32.26 105.80
C LYS A 302 62.04 -30.86 106.08
N ALA A 303 60.85 -30.58 105.53
CA ALA A 303 59.57 -30.81 106.22
C ALA A 303 58.38 -30.05 105.58
N ALA A 304 57.24 -30.75 105.58
CA ALA A 304 55.86 -30.25 105.74
C ALA A 304 55.20 -29.42 104.63
N ALA A 305 54.05 -29.97 104.21
CA ALA A 305 52.97 -29.33 103.48
C ALA A 305 52.35 -28.15 104.24
N ILE A 306 51.68 -27.23 103.50
CA ILE A 306 50.28 -26.80 103.68
C ILE A 306 50.03 -25.44 102.97
N GLU A 307 48.83 -25.36 102.35
CA GLU A 307 48.03 -24.19 101.92
C GLU A 307 48.64 -23.13 100.97
N LYS A 308 48.03 -22.79 99.83
CA LYS A 308 46.66 -22.26 99.62
C LYS A 308 46.36 -20.98 100.41
N ALA A 309 47.03 -19.90 100.04
CA ALA A 309 46.56 -18.51 99.91
C ALA A 309 47.85 -17.71 99.65
N GLU A 310 48.03 -16.78 98.75
CA GLU A 310 47.18 -15.73 98.19
C GLU A 310 47.81 -15.46 96.81
N LYS A 311 47.12 -15.52 95.69
CA LYS A 311 46.11 -14.54 95.31
C LYS A 311 46.41 -13.14 95.89
N GLU A 312 47.54 -12.55 95.52
CA GLU A 312 47.52 -11.14 95.13
C GLU A 312 48.63 -10.72 94.15
N ARG A 313 48.16 -10.43 92.94
CA ARG A 313 48.49 -9.23 92.16
C ARG A 313 49.96 -8.86 91.91
N LYS A 314 50.27 -9.05 90.62
CA LYS A 314 50.84 -8.03 89.71
C LYS A 314 52.36 -7.92 89.70
N GLN A 315 52.98 -8.81 88.94
CA GLN A 315 53.72 -8.32 87.78
C GLN A 315 52.73 -8.20 86.61
N LYS A 316 52.28 -6.96 86.38
CA LYS A 316 51.59 -6.55 85.15
C LYS A 316 52.65 -6.46 84.05
N GLU A 317 52.43 -7.15 82.94
CA GLU A 317 52.25 -6.56 81.61
C GLU A 317 52.11 -7.68 80.56
N GLY A 318 51.02 -7.64 79.79
CA GLY A 318 50.74 -8.63 78.75
C GLY A 318 49.26 -8.91 78.51
N LEU A 319 48.47 -7.84 78.38
CA LEU A 319 47.18 -7.73 77.67
C LEU A 319 46.11 -8.85 77.76
N ALA A 320 44.95 -8.45 78.28
CA ALA A 320 43.66 -9.12 78.10
C ALA A 320 43.13 -8.99 76.65
N LYS A 321 42.59 -10.07 76.07
CA LYS A 321 41.29 -10.08 75.34
C LYS A 321 40.86 -11.49 74.94
N SER A 322 39.99 -12.10 75.74
CA SER A 322 39.01 -13.07 75.23
C SER A 322 37.88 -12.29 74.55
N LYS A 323 37.42 -12.75 73.38
CA LYS A 323 36.54 -12.10 72.36
C LYS A 323 37.26 -11.13 71.41
N ALA A 324 37.91 -11.68 70.37
CA ALA A 324 38.21 -10.96 69.12
C ALA A 324 38.77 -11.86 67.99
N GLU A 325 38.24 -13.08 67.75
CA GLU A 325 38.74 -13.89 66.61
C GLU A 325 37.68 -14.34 65.57
N ASP A 326 36.41 -13.97 65.73
CA ASP A 326 35.39 -14.20 64.68
C ASP A 326 34.96 -12.94 63.90
N ASP A 327 35.27 -11.71 64.35
CA ASP A 327 34.82 -10.47 63.69
C ASP A 327 35.77 -9.94 62.60
N ALA A 328 37.07 -10.28 62.65
CA ALA A 328 38.04 -9.78 61.66
C ALA A 328 37.95 -10.53 60.32
N ALA A 329 37.61 -11.83 60.33
CA ALA A 329 37.43 -12.63 59.12
C ALA A 329 36.10 -12.30 58.41
N ILE A 330 35.02 -12.06 59.16
CA ILE A 330 33.71 -11.66 58.61
C ILE A 330 33.77 -10.25 58.02
N LYS A 331 34.42 -9.29 58.70
CA LYS A 331 34.59 -7.92 58.19
C LYS A 331 35.50 -7.87 56.96
N ALA A 332 36.59 -8.64 56.94
CA ALA A 332 37.45 -8.76 55.75
C ALA A 332 36.74 -9.46 54.58
N ALA A 333 35.86 -10.43 54.85
CA ALA A 333 35.04 -11.07 53.82
C ALA A 333 33.94 -10.13 53.28
N GLU A 334 33.28 -9.35 54.13
CA GLU A 334 32.30 -8.33 53.74
C GLU A 334 32.93 -7.20 52.92
N ASP A 335 34.08 -6.67 53.34
CA ASP A 335 34.79 -5.61 52.63
C ASP A 335 35.27 -6.11 51.25
N LYS A 336 35.74 -7.36 51.17
CA LYS A 336 36.11 -7.99 49.88
C LYS A 336 34.88 -8.27 48.99
N ARG A 337 33.71 -8.51 49.57
CA ARG A 337 32.43 -8.66 48.85
C ARG A 337 31.93 -7.31 48.31
N LYS A 338 31.98 -6.26 49.14
CA LYS A 338 31.62 -4.88 48.76
C LYS A 338 32.58 -4.33 47.70
N GLN A 339 33.87 -4.65 47.79
CA GLN A 339 34.86 -4.32 46.76
C GLN A 339 34.54 -5.01 45.42
N LYS A 340 34.30 -6.33 45.42
CA LYS A 340 33.91 -7.07 44.20
C LYS A 340 32.59 -6.61 43.60
N GLU A 341 31.63 -6.24 44.45
CA GLU A 341 30.33 -5.74 44.00
C GLU A 341 30.43 -4.35 43.38
N LYS A 342 31.28 -3.47 43.95
CA LYS A 342 31.62 -2.17 43.35
C LYS A 342 32.33 -2.33 42.01
N GLU A 343 33.31 -3.23 41.91
CA GLU A 343 34.01 -3.54 40.65
C GLU A 343 33.06 -4.11 39.59
N ARG A 344 32.09 -4.95 39.99
CA ARG A 344 31.05 -5.48 39.08
C ARG A 344 30.11 -4.38 38.58
N LEU A 345 29.65 -3.49 39.46
CA LEU A 345 28.77 -2.38 39.09
C LEU A 345 29.50 -1.35 38.21
N GLU A 346 30.78 -1.10 38.46
CA GLU A 346 31.62 -0.26 37.59
C GLU A 346 31.88 -0.92 36.23
N ALA A 347 32.06 -2.25 36.17
CA ALA A 347 32.18 -2.99 34.92
C ALA A 347 30.87 -3.01 34.12
N GLU A 348 29.72 -3.16 34.79
CA GLU A 348 28.39 -3.13 34.16
C GLU A 348 28.05 -1.72 33.65
N ALA A 349 28.41 -0.67 34.38
CA ALA A 349 28.27 0.71 33.94
C ALA A 349 29.14 1.01 32.70
N LYS A 350 30.39 0.52 32.69
CA LYS A 350 31.28 0.64 31.52
C LYS A 350 30.77 -0.14 30.31
N ALA A 351 30.20 -1.34 30.50
CA ALA A 351 29.59 -2.12 29.42
C ALA A 351 28.37 -1.41 28.83
N LYS A 352 27.45 -0.91 29.67
CA LYS A 352 26.29 -0.13 29.23
C LYS A 352 26.68 1.15 28.49
N GLN A 353 27.78 1.79 28.90
CA GLN A 353 28.29 2.99 28.25
C GLN A 353 28.94 2.67 26.88
N ALA A 354 29.59 1.51 26.75
CA ALA A 354 30.13 1.00 25.49
C ALA A 354 29.01 0.63 24.50
N ASP A 355 27.96 -0.06 24.95
CA ASP A 355 26.80 -0.42 24.12
C ASP A 355 26.07 0.83 23.58
N LEU A 356 25.93 1.85 24.44
CA LEU A 356 25.33 3.14 24.04
C LEU A 356 26.21 3.90 23.04
N ALA A 357 27.53 3.83 23.17
CA ALA A 357 28.47 4.41 22.21
C ALA A 357 28.43 3.68 20.86
N GLU A 358 28.38 2.35 20.87
CA GLU A 358 28.25 1.53 19.65
C GLU A 358 26.91 1.75 18.93
N ALA A 359 25.81 1.88 19.68
CA ALA A 359 24.50 2.20 19.12
C ALA A 359 24.46 3.60 18.46
N LYS A 360 25.13 4.59 19.08
CA LYS A 360 25.27 5.94 18.49
C LYS A 360 26.15 5.93 17.23
N ALA A 361 27.27 5.20 17.24
CA ALA A 361 28.14 5.06 16.07
C ALA A 361 27.41 4.39 14.89
N LYS A 362 26.64 3.33 15.13
CA LYS A 362 25.83 2.67 14.08
C LYS A 362 24.72 3.58 13.55
N ALA A 363 24.15 4.44 14.39
CA ALA A 363 23.14 5.41 13.96
C ALA A 363 23.74 6.54 13.10
N GLU A 364 24.94 7.02 13.42
CA GLU A 364 25.67 7.97 12.57
C GLU A 364 26.11 7.34 11.24
N GLU A 365 26.63 6.11 11.26
CA GLU A 365 27.00 5.40 10.03
C GLU A 365 25.80 5.21 9.09
N LYS A 366 24.61 4.93 9.65
CA LYS A 366 23.36 4.84 8.88
C LYS A 366 22.98 6.20 8.25
N LYS A 367 23.07 7.29 9.01
CA LYS A 367 22.81 8.66 8.50
C LYS A 367 23.80 9.06 7.40
N GLU A 368 25.07 8.71 7.55
CA GLU A 368 26.13 8.96 6.56
C GLU A 368 25.86 8.17 5.26
N LYS A 369 25.41 6.90 5.35
CA LYS A 369 25.02 6.08 4.19
C LYS A 369 23.80 6.65 3.47
N GLU A 370 22.76 7.07 4.20
CA GLU A 370 21.57 7.70 3.62
C GLU A 370 21.89 9.04 2.93
N ARG A 371 22.81 9.84 3.50
CA ARG A 371 23.30 11.08 2.88
C ARG A 371 24.05 10.80 1.58
N LYS A 372 24.99 9.85 1.58
CA LYS A 372 25.74 9.44 0.38
C LYS A 372 24.83 8.86 -0.70
N GLN A 373 23.77 8.14 -0.32
CA GLN A 373 22.79 7.60 -1.27
C GLN A 373 21.95 8.71 -1.92
N LYS A 374 21.54 9.73 -1.15
CA LYS A 374 20.83 10.90 -1.68
C LYS A 374 21.72 11.76 -2.60
N GLU A 375 22.99 11.95 -2.22
CA GLU A 375 23.98 12.65 -3.07
C GLU A 375 24.25 11.88 -4.38
N GLY A 376 24.33 10.54 -4.32
CA GLY A 376 24.46 9.68 -5.50
C GLY A 376 23.27 9.78 -6.46
N MET A 377 22.04 9.78 -5.93
CA MET A 377 20.83 9.96 -6.75
C MET A 377 20.74 11.36 -7.38
N ALA A 378 21.20 12.40 -6.68
CA ALA A 378 21.25 13.75 -7.22
C ALA A 378 22.30 13.90 -8.34
N LYS A 379 23.46 13.24 -8.19
CA LYS A 379 24.50 13.24 -9.23
C LYS A 379 24.10 12.45 -10.48
N ALA A 380 23.46 11.29 -10.31
CA ALA A 380 22.94 10.49 -11.42
C ALA A 380 21.89 11.27 -12.24
N LYS A 381 20.99 11.98 -11.56
CA LYS A 381 20.00 12.84 -12.21
C LYS A 381 20.65 13.97 -13.02
N ALA A 382 21.73 14.57 -12.52
CA ALA A 382 22.44 15.64 -13.22
C ALA A 382 23.24 15.13 -14.44
N GLU A 383 23.77 13.90 -14.39
CA GLU A 383 24.41 13.25 -15.55
C GLU A 383 23.37 12.86 -16.62
N ASP A 384 22.23 12.29 -16.23
CA ASP A 384 21.13 11.95 -17.15
C ASP A 384 20.57 13.20 -17.86
N ASP A 385 20.40 14.31 -17.13
CA ASP A 385 19.92 15.58 -17.68
C ASP A 385 20.95 16.21 -18.65
N ALA A 386 22.26 16.05 -18.39
CA ALA A 386 23.32 16.53 -19.26
C ALA A 386 23.45 15.69 -20.54
N GLU A 387 23.30 14.36 -20.44
CA GLU A 387 23.35 13.44 -21.57
C GLU A 387 22.11 13.58 -22.47
N ALA A 388 20.94 13.80 -21.88
CA ALA A 388 19.71 14.12 -22.61
C ALA A 388 19.83 15.42 -23.41
N LYS A 389 20.49 16.45 -22.84
CA LYS A 389 20.75 17.72 -23.53
C LYS A 389 21.72 17.53 -24.71
N ALA A 390 22.82 16.80 -24.52
CA ALA A 390 23.77 16.51 -25.60
C ALA A 390 23.14 15.70 -26.75
N LEU A 391 22.22 14.77 -26.44
CA LEU A 391 21.51 14.00 -27.44
C LEU A 391 20.45 14.83 -28.20
N ALA A 392 19.80 15.77 -27.52
CA ALA A 392 18.89 16.73 -28.14
C ALA A 392 19.63 17.64 -29.14
N ASP A 393 20.77 18.19 -28.75
CA ASP A 393 21.60 19.06 -29.60
C ASP A 393 22.10 18.30 -30.85
N LYS A 394 22.47 17.02 -30.70
CA LYS A 394 22.88 16.15 -31.83
C LYS A 394 21.71 15.86 -32.80
N ARG A 395 20.50 15.64 -32.27
CA ARG A 395 19.30 15.35 -33.07
C ARG A 395 18.77 16.58 -33.80
N GLU A 396 18.91 17.76 -33.21
CA GLU A 396 18.62 19.05 -33.85
C GLU A 396 19.51 19.25 -35.09
N ALA A 397 20.82 18.96 -34.96
CA ALA A 397 21.76 19.03 -36.08
C ALA A 397 21.44 18.03 -37.20
N GLU A 398 21.06 16.79 -36.88
CA GLU A 398 20.65 15.78 -37.87
C GLU A 398 19.29 16.12 -38.54
N ARG A 399 18.35 16.72 -37.80
CA ARG A 399 17.06 17.15 -38.33
C ARG A 399 17.23 18.26 -39.36
N LEU A 400 18.07 19.25 -39.07
CA LEU A 400 18.37 20.35 -40.01
C LEU A 400 19.02 19.83 -41.29
N ALA A 401 19.88 18.80 -41.21
CA ALA A 401 20.47 18.15 -42.38
C ALA A 401 19.42 17.40 -43.24
N LYS A 402 18.49 16.67 -42.61
CA LYS A 402 17.42 15.93 -43.31
C LYS A 402 16.32 16.82 -43.89
N GLU A 403 16.06 17.96 -43.26
CA GLU A 403 15.07 18.93 -43.73
C GLU A 403 15.56 19.66 -45.01
N GLU A 404 16.88 19.76 -45.20
CA GLU A 404 17.49 20.14 -46.48
C GLU A 404 17.30 19.06 -47.57
N GLU A 405 17.38 17.76 -47.22
CA GLU A 405 17.18 16.67 -48.17
C GLU A 405 15.71 16.48 -48.58
N ALA A 406 14.77 16.59 -47.63
CA ALA A 406 13.35 16.30 -47.84
C ALA A 406 12.60 17.32 -48.72
N LYS A 407 13.13 18.54 -48.86
CA LYS A 407 12.55 19.55 -49.78
C LYS A 407 12.68 19.17 -51.27
N LYS A 408 13.38 18.08 -51.60
CA LYS A 408 13.56 17.60 -52.98
C LYS A 408 12.50 16.61 -53.48
N SER A 409 11.53 16.19 -52.67
CA SER A 409 10.63 15.08 -53.04
C SER A 409 9.25 15.16 -52.39
N ASN A 410 8.21 15.57 -53.12
CA ASN A 410 6.88 14.92 -53.10
C ASN A 410 5.87 15.57 -54.06
N ASN A 411 5.21 14.72 -54.87
CA ASN A 411 3.92 14.98 -55.52
C ASN A 411 3.10 13.65 -55.61
N GLU A 412 1.76 13.79 -55.60
CA GLU A 412 0.67 12.86 -56.03
C GLU A 412 0.19 11.69 -55.11
N THR A 413 -1.03 11.77 -54.52
CA THR A 413 -2.41 11.23 -54.88
C THR A 413 -2.63 9.75 -54.47
N GLY A 414 -3.78 9.19 -54.05
CA GLY A 414 -5.22 9.53 -53.99
C GLY A 414 -6.05 8.35 -54.58
N GLY A 415 -7.02 7.74 -53.86
CA GLY A 415 -7.99 6.76 -54.44
C GLY A 415 -8.72 5.81 -53.46
N SER A 416 -10.00 5.50 -53.74
CA SER A 416 -11.09 5.00 -52.86
C SER A 416 -11.62 3.59 -53.18
N ASP A 417 -12.39 2.94 -52.29
CA ASP A 417 -13.59 2.10 -52.63
C ASP A 417 -14.48 1.72 -51.40
N LYS A 418 -15.77 1.39 -51.64
CA LYS A 418 -16.88 1.17 -50.65
C LYS A 418 -17.39 -0.30 -50.59
N ASP A 419 -17.89 -0.73 -49.41
CA ASP A 419 -18.71 -1.94 -49.14
C ASP A 419 -19.74 -1.62 -48.00
N PRO A 420 -21.04 -2.00 -48.05
CA PRO A 420 -22.02 -1.66 -47.02
C PRO A 420 -22.24 -2.80 -46.02
N SER A 421 -21.32 -2.94 -45.06
CA SER A 421 -21.70 -3.43 -43.74
C SER A 421 -22.27 -2.25 -42.93
N VAL A 422 -23.17 -2.51 -41.98
CA VAL A 422 -23.55 -1.51 -40.96
C VAL A 422 -22.30 -1.24 -40.13
N GLY A 423 -21.49 -0.32 -40.67
CA GLY A 423 -20.18 0.01 -40.17
C GLY A 423 -20.33 0.60 -38.80
N HIS A 424 -19.43 0.18 -37.91
CA HIS A 424 -19.09 0.92 -36.71
C HIS A 424 -18.72 2.33 -37.16
N GLY A 425 -19.70 3.23 -37.09
CA GLY A 425 -19.51 4.61 -37.47
C GLY A 425 -18.38 5.16 -36.62
N ASN A 426 -17.31 5.62 -37.28
CA ASN A 426 -16.27 6.44 -36.69
C ASN A 426 -16.90 7.72 -36.12
N SER A 427 -17.56 7.64 -34.97
CA SER A 427 -17.95 8.80 -34.20
C SER A 427 -16.68 9.34 -33.56
N LYS A 428 -16.37 10.62 -33.84
CA LYS A 428 -15.26 11.40 -33.29
C LYS A 428 -15.15 11.39 -31.75
N TYR A 429 -16.16 10.86 -31.05
CA TYR A 429 -16.29 10.81 -29.60
C TYR A 429 -16.64 9.37 -29.14
N HIS A 430 -15.68 8.45 -29.27
CA HIS A 430 -15.75 7.17 -28.58
C HIS A 430 -15.40 7.39 -27.10
N ILE A 431 -16.23 6.94 -26.17
CA ILE A 431 -15.85 6.82 -24.76
C ILE A 431 -15.01 5.55 -24.67
N PRO A 432 -13.75 5.58 -24.17
CA PRO A 432 -12.84 4.45 -24.31
C PRO A 432 -13.41 3.14 -23.72
N GLY A 433 -13.86 2.24 -24.61
CA GLY A 433 -13.94 0.80 -24.38
C GLY A 433 -12.57 0.20 -24.64
N VAL A 434 -12.06 -0.60 -23.70
CA VAL A 434 -10.71 -1.16 -23.72
C VAL A 434 -10.75 -2.65 -23.40
N ILE A 435 -10.62 -3.41 -24.49
CA ILE A 435 -10.30 -4.83 -24.57
C ILE A 435 -8.96 -5.12 -23.87
N GLY A 436 -8.90 -6.26 -23.16
CA GLY A 436 -7.97 -6.53 -22.07
C GLY A 436 -6.58 -7.10 -22.42
N GLY A 437 -5.82 -7.30 -21.34
CA GLY A 437 -4.74 -8.29 -21.22
C GLY A 437 -3.36 -7.91 -21.78
N ALA A 438 -3.25 -7.79 -23.10
CA ALA A 438 -1.96 -7.61 -23.79
C ALA A 438 -1.72 -6.17 -24.29
N ASP A 439 -2.72 -5.31 -24.16
CA ASP A 439 -2.83 -4.03 -24.86
C ASP A 439 -2.79 -2.80 -23.94
N LYS A 440 -2.07 -2.84 -22.80
CA LYS A 440 -1.90 -1.65 -21.92
C LYS A 440 -1.34 -0.47 -22.72
N TYR A 441 -0.22 -0.67 -23.41
CA TYR A 441 0.38 0.32 -24.32
C TYR A 441 -0.63 0.80 -25.38
N LYS A 442 -1.29 -0.09 -26.13
CA LYS A 442 -2.21 0.32 -27.21
C LYS A 442 -3.43 1.08 -26.69
N SER A 443 -3.97 0.69 -25.54
CA SER A 443 -5.10 1.38 -24.91
C SER A 443 -4.72 2.77 -24.40
N THR A 444 -3.53 2.90 -23.81
CA THR A 444 -2.99 4.17 -23.35
C THR A 444 -2.68 5.09 -24.54
N ILE A 445 -2.17 4.54 -25.65
CA ILE A 445 -1.99 5.29 -26.91
C ILE A 445 -3.33 5.76 -27.48
N LYS A 446 -4.34 4.89 -27.57
CA LYS A 446 -5.68 5.27 -28.06
C LYS A 446 -6.29 6.41 -27.23
N ARG A 447 -6.20 6.31 -25.91
CA ARG A 447 -6.63 7.37 -24.98
C ARG A 447 -5.84 8.66 -25.20
N ALA A 448 -4.52 8.56 -25.30
CA ALA A 448 -3.65 9.72 -25.56
C ALA A 448 -3.97 10.39 -26.90
N ASP A 449 -4.27 9.60 -27.94
CA ASP A 449 -4.68 10.07 -29.26
C ASP A 449 -6.05 10.76 -29.26
N GLU A 450 -7.02 10.24 -28.50
CA GLU A 450 -8.33 10.86 -28.33
C GLU A 450 -8.20 12.21 -27.62
N LEU A 451 -7.44 12.27 -26.52
CA LEU A 451 -7.13 13.52 -25.81
C LEU A 451 -6.37 14.51 -26.69
N PHE A 452 -5.43 14.02 -27.50
CA PHE A 452 -4.68 14.82 -28.47
C PHE A 452 -5.59 15.42 -29.55
N LYS A 453 -6.51 14.62 -30.12
CA LYS A 453 -7.51 15.10 -31.09
C LYS A 453 -8.45 16.15 -30.51
N MET A 454 -8.74 16.04 -29.22
CA MET A 454 -9.52 17.02 -28.45
C MET A 454 -8.71 18.25 -28.02
N LYS A 455 -7.41 18.35 -28.40
CA LYS A 455 -6.50 19.43 -27.99
C LYS A 455 -6.34 19.58 -26.47
N ARG A 456 -6.60 18.52 -25.70
CA ARG A 456 -6.39 18.47 -24.25
C ARG A 456 -4.93 18.16 -23.96
N TRP A 457 -4.06 19.13 -24.27
CA TRP A 457 -2.62 18.93 -24.32
C TRP A 457 -2.05 18.40 -23.00
N ALA A 458 -2.45 18.95 -21.85
CA ALA A 458 -1.94 18.51 -20.54
C ALA A 458 -2.25 17.04 -20.24
N GLU A 459 -3.42 16.55 -20.65
CA GLU A 459 -3.88 15.19 -20.35
C GLU A 459 -3.43 14.18 -21.41
N ALA A 460 -3.35 14.63 -22.66
CA ALA A 460 -2.66 13.92 -23.73
C ALA A 460 -1.20 13.68 -23.33
N LYS A 461 -0.53 14.68 -22.74
CA LYS A 461 0.84 14.57 -22.22
C LYS A 461 0.95 13.43 -21.22
N THR A 462 0.15 13.47 -20.15
CA THR A 462 0.16 12.44 -19.11
C THR A 462 -0.11 11.05 -19.70
N SER A 463 -1.02 10.95 -20.65
CA SER A 463 -1.36 9.64 -21.27
C SER A 463 -0.24 9.13 -22.18
N TYR A 464 0.42 9.97 -22.98
CA TYR A 464 1.58 9.52 -23.77
C TYR A 464 2.80 9.20 -22.89
N GLU A 465 3.03 9.95 -21.80
CA GLU A 465 4.07 9.63 -20.81
C GLU A 465 3.81 8.27 -20.15
N GLU A 466 2.55 7.99 -19.82
CA GLU A 466 2.14 6.67 -19.32
C GLU A 466 2.37 5.58 -20.38
N ALA A 467 2.09 5.84 -21.66
CA ALA A 467 2.35 4.87 -22.74
C ALA A 467 3.83 4.50 -22.82
N LEU A 468 4.72 5.47 -22.60
CA LEU A 468 6.17 5.26 -22.57
C LEU A 468 6.63 4.45 -21.34
N THR A 469 5.84 4.34 -20.28
CA THR A 469 6.15 3.40 -19.19
C THR A 469 6.00 1.93 -19.62
N TYR A 470 5.15 1.66 -20.61
CA TYR A 470 4.95 0.33 -21.18
C TYR A 470 5.88 0.05 -22.36
N LYS A 471 6.26 1.08 -23.14
CA LYS A 471 7.21 0.98 -24.26
C LYS A 471 8.08 2.24 -24.33
N LYS A 472 9.21 2.20 -23.63
CA LYS A 472 10.09 3.34 -23.32
C LYS A 472 10.59 4.14 -24.53
N ASP A 473 10.74 3.49 -25.68
CA ASP A 473 11.33 4.07 -26.89
C ASP A 473 10.35 4.09 -28.08
N ASP A 474 9.06 4.27 -27.80
CA ASP A 474 8.06 4.28 -28.86
C ASP A 474 8.08 5.58 -29.70
N PRO A 475 8.42 5.53 -31.00
CA PRO A 475 8.54 6.74 -31.81
C PRO A 475 7.22 7.51 -31.94
N TYR A 476 6.10 6.78 -31.95
CA TYR A 476 4.78 7.38 -32.08
C TYR A 476 4.41 8.24 -30.86
N ALA A 477 4.47 7.67 -29.65
CA ALA A 477 4.19 8.40 -28.42
C ALA A 477 5.13 9.60 -28.20
N ILE A 478 6.42 9.43 -28.50
CA ILE A 478 7.43 10.49 -28.41
C ILE A 478 7.06 11.65 -29.36
N SER A 479 6.77 11.36 -30.64
CA SER A 479 6.40 12.40 -31.61
C SER A 479 5.14 13.18 -31.22
N LYS A 480 4.17 12.51 -30.61
CA LYS A 480 2.94 13.15 -30.12
C LYS A 480 3.20 14.04 -28.91
N LEU A 481 4.08 13.60 -28.00
CA LEU A 481 4.50 14.41 -26.85
C LEU A 481 5.18 15.71 -27.25
N GLU A 482 5.99 15.70 -28.31
CA GLU A 482 6.60 16.92 -28.82
C GLU A 482 5.54 17.94 -29.28
N ILE A 483 4.55 17.48 -30.04
CA ILE A 483 3.44 18.35 -30.49
C ILE A 483 2.63 18.84 -29.29
N VAL A 484 2.36 17.97 -28.32
CA VAL A 484 1.66 18.32 -27.08
C VAL A 484 2.41 19.39 -26.29
N ASN A 485 3.71 19.20 -26.07
CA ASN A 485 4.55 20.14 -25.32
C ASN A 485 4.65 21.50 -26.03
N LYS A 486 4.72 21.52 -27.37
CA LYS A 486 4.69 22.76 -28.16
C LYS A 486 3.38 23.54 -27.98
N ASN A 487 2.26 22.85 -27.81
CA ASN A 487 0.96 23.49 -27.57
C ASN A 487 0.74 23.87 -26.09
N LEU A 488 1.55 23.34 -25.16
CA LEU A 488 1.54 23.70 -23.73
C LEU A 488 2.52 24.81 -23.37
N ALA A 489 3.46 25.14 -24.25
CA ALA A 489 4.40 26.23 -24.02
C ALA A 489 3.64 27.56 -23.89
N PRO A 490 3.98 28.42 -22.90
CA PRO A 490 3.41 29.75 -22.79
C PRO A 490 3.71 30.54 -24.07
N LYS A 491 2.70 31.22 -24.60
CA LYS A 491 2.83 32.08 -25.80
C LYS A 491 3.49 33.40 -25.49
#